data_AF-A0A1Z4R6U5-F1
#
_entry.id   AF-A0A1Z4R6U5-F1
#
_cell.length_a   1.000
_cell.length_b   1.000
_cell.length_c   1.000
_cell.angle_alpha   90.00
_cell.angle_beta   90.00
_cell.angle_gamma   90.00
#
_symmetry.space_group_name_H-M   'P 1'
#
loop_
_entity.id
_entity.type
_entity.pdbx_description
1 polymer ?
#
loop_
_entity_poly.entity_id
_entity_poly.type
_entity_poly.pdbx_seq_one_letter_code
_entity_poly.pdbx_strand_id
1 'polypeptide(L)'
;MDNNNWMQQLLMLGIGTTSMMAEKIKEASDKLVKDGKLDPEQAKIVMDDMMQQMKSEQGTWETNMQRQMRNMMQDLGVARQSEVDELRGRIDRLERQVRDLENKLWK
;
A
#
# COMPACT_ATOMS: atom_id res chain seq x y z
N MET A 1 -10.72 -18.52 8.69
CA MET A 1 -10.06 -17.61 9.65
C MET A 1 -9.05 -16.81 8.85
N ASP A 2 -9.43 -15.58 8.51
CA ASP A 2 -8.75 -14.76 7.51
C ASP A 2 -7.48 -14.11 8.08
N ASN A 3 -6.34 -14.79 7.89
CA ASN A 3 -5.01 -14.26 8.20
C ASN A 3 -4.54 -13.14 7.26
N ASN A 4 -5.38 -12.67 6.33
CA ASN A 4 -5.09 -11.49 5.49
C ASN A 4 -5.52 -10.17 6.14
N ASN A 5 -6.28 -10.21 7.25
CA ASN A 5 -6.82 -9.00 7.87
C ASN A 5 -5.79 -8.19 8.66
N TRP A 6 -4.72 -8.77 9.20
CA TRP A 6 -3.76 -8.01 10.02
C TRP A 6 -2.89 -7.06 9.18
N MET A 7 -2.56 -7.45 7.94
CA MET A 7 -1.82 -6.61 7.00
C MET A 7 -2.72 -5.51 6.43
N GLN A 8 -3.98 -5.83 6.11
CA GLN A 8 -4.99 -4.84 5.74
C GLN A 8 -5.32 -3.89 6.90
N GLN A 9 -5.34 -4.38 8.14
CA GLN A 9 -5.52 -3.55 9.34
C GLN A 9 -4.31 -2.65 9.60
N LEU A 10 -3.07 -3.13 9.41
CA LEU A 10 -1.86 -2.30 9.48
C LEU A 10 -1.82 -1.25 8.37
N LEU A 11 -2.26 -1.60 7.16
CA LEU A 11 -2.40 -0.66 6.06
C LEU A 11 -3.56 0.33 6.31
N MET A 12 -4.67 -0.08 6.90
CA MET A 12 -5.74 0.83 7.34
C MET A 12 -5.30 1.73 8.50
N LEU A 13 -4.43 1.26 9.39
CA LEU A 13 -3.78 2.08 10.41
C LEU A 13 -2.80 3.08 9.77
N GLY A 14 -2.11 2.69 8.69
CA GLY A 14 -1.13 3.52 7.96
C GLY A 14 -1.68 4.40 6.82
N ILE A 15 -2.89 4.14 6.33
CA ILE A 15 -3.51 4.85 5.19
C ILE A 15 -4.86 5.47 5.58
N GLY A 16 -5.50 5.03 6.67
CA GLY A 16 -6.85 5.43 7.07
C GLY A 16 -6.95 6.38 8.27
N THR A 17 -5.84 6.76 8.91
CA THR A 17 -5.86 7.66 10.09
C THR A 17 -5.80 9.15 9.74
N THR A 18 -5.97 9.54 8.48
CA THR A 18 -5.93 10.97 8.10
C THR A 18 -7.00 11.79 8.81
N SER A 19 -8.20 11.22 9.05
CA SER A 19 -9.25 11.91 9.82
C SER A 19 -8.91 12.03 11.32
N MET A 20 -8.48 10.92 11.96
CA MET A 20 -8.09 10.93 13.37
C MET A 20 -6.86 11.80 13.64
N MET A 21 -5.91 11.83 12.70
CA MET A 21 -4.71 12.67 12.80
C MET A 21 -5.07 14.15 12.62
N ALA A 22 -5.93 14.48 11.64
CA ALA A 22 -6.44 15.84 11.48
C ALA A 22 -7.20 16.33 12.73
N GLU A 23 -8.02 15.48 13.36
CA GLU A 23 -8.68 15.78 14.64
C GLU A 23 -7.67 16.01 15.77
N LYS A 24 -6.64 15.17 15.89
CA LYS A 24 -5.59 15.33 16.92
C LYS A 24 -4.75 16.58 16.74
N ILE A 25 -4.43 16.92 15.51
CA ILE A 25 -3.73 18.16 15.16
C ILE A 25 -4.60 19.36 15.52
N LYS A 26 -5.90 19.32 15.18
CA LYS A 26 -6.84 20.37 15.52
C LYS A 26 -6.96 20.56 17.04
N GLU A 27 -7.09 19.48 17.80
CA GLU A 27 -7.11 19.53 19.27
C GLU A 27 -5.83 20.12 19.87
N ALA A 28 -4.66 19.79 19.31
CA ALA A 28 -3.38 20.32 19.75
C ALA A 28 -3.26 21.82 19.47
N SER A 29 -3.64 22.25 18.26
CA SER A 29 -3.69 23.67 17.89
C SER A 29 -4.67 24.45 18.76
N ASP A 30 -5.88 23.92 19.00
CA ASP A 30 -6.88 24.55 19.86
C ASP A 30 -6.40 24.71 21.31
N LYS A 31 -5.62 23.74 21.83
CA LYS A 31 -4.97 23.87 23.15
C LYS A 31 -3.93 24.97 23.19
N LEU A 32 -3.08 25.07 22.16
CA LEU A 32 -2.04 26.11 22.10
C LEU A 32 -2.64 27.52 21.99
N VAL A 33 -3.77 27.66 21.29
CA VAL A 33 -4.54 28.91 21.23
C VAL A 33 -5.18 29.23 22.58
N LYS A 34 -5.80 28.25 23.25
CA LYS A 34 -6.37 28.42 24.59
C LYS A 34 -5.34 28.82 25.64
N ASP A 35 -4.12 28.28 25.54
CA ASP A 35 -3.01 28.60 26.43
C ASP A 35 -2.36 29.97 26.11
N GLY A 36 -2.85 30.70 25.09
CA GLY A 36 -2.32 31.98 24.66
C GLY A 36 -0.95 31.91 23.99
N LYS A 37 -0.47 30.69 23.66
CA LYS A 37 0.84 30.44 23.04
C LYS A 37 0.82 30.58 21.52
N LEU A 38 -0.37 30.59 20.92
CA LEU A 38 -0.57 30.66 19.48
C LEU A 38 -1.77 31.56 19.18
N ASP A 39 -1.62 32.46 18.21
CA ASP A 39 -2.74 33.28 17.75
C ASP A 39 -3.73 32.43 16.93
N PRO A 40 -5.06 32.60 17.07
CA PRO A 40 -6.06 31.82 16.33
C PRO A 40 -5.92 31.89 14.80
N GLU A 41 -5.51 33.05 14.26
CA GLU A 41 -5.30 33.22 12.82
C GLU A 41 -4.06 32.43 12.37
N GLN A 42 -2.97 32.50 13.14
CA GLN A 42 -1.75 31.72 12.84
C GLN A 42 -2.00 30.22 12.94
N ALA A 43 -2.81 29.78 13.92
CA ALA A 43 -3.16 28.37 14.09
C ALA A 43 -3.88 27.79 12.86
N LYS A 44 -4.80 28.57 12.26
CA LYS A 44 -5.50 28.19 11.02
C LYS A 44 -4.54 28.07 9.85
N ILE A 45 -3.69 29.08 9.64
CA ILE A 45 -2.73 29.09 8.52
C ILE A 45 -1.80 27.88 8.58
N VAL A 46 -1.25 27.59 9.77
CA VAL A 46 -0.38 26.42 9.98
C VAL A 46 -1.13 25.12 9.72
N MET A 47 -2.39 25.02 10.15
CA MET A 47 -3.17 23.80 9.95
C MET A 47 -3.52 23.58 8.47
N ASP A 48 -3.89 24.65 7.76
CA ASP A 48 -4.21 24.63 6.33
C ASP A 48 -2.98 24.27 5.49
N ASP A 49 -1.83 24.88 5.76
CA ASP A 49 -0.56 24.56 5.10
C ASP A 49 -0.16 23.09 5.33
N MET A 50 -0.30 22.60 6.57
CA MET A 50 0.04 21.22 6.89
C MET A 50 -0.91 20.21 6.24
N MET A 51 -2.22 20.52 6.17
CA MET A 51 -3.18 19.70 5.42
C MET A 51 -2.88 19.70 3.93
N GLN A 52 -2.48 20.84 3.37
CA GLN A 52 -2.13 20.96 1.96
C GLN A 52 -0.84 20.20 1.62
N GLN A 53 0.18 20.29 2.48
CA GLN A 53 1.41 19.53 2.36
C GLN A 53 1.15 18.02 2.49
N MET A 54 0.31 17.61 3.44
CA MET A 54 -0.02 16.19 3.62
C MET A 54 -0.76 15.64 2.40
N LYS A 55 -1.69 16.40 1.80
CA LYS A 55 -2.37 16.02 0.55
C LYS A 55 -1.40 15.88 -0.63
N SER A 56 -0.39 16.74 -0.74
CA SER A 56 0.59 16.67 -1.83
C SER A 56 1.57 15.50 -1.64
N GLU A 57 1.96 15.20 -0.41
CA GLU A 57 2.88 14.10 -0.09
C GLU A 57 2.21 12.72 -0.15
N GLN A 58 0.90 12.63 0.04
CA GLN A 58 0.15 11.36 0.08
C GLN A 58 0.31 10.50 -1.19
N GLY A 59 0.25 11.12 -2.38
CA GLY A 59 0.40 10.39 -3.65
C GLY A 59 1.82 9.82 -3.87
N THR A 60 2.82 10.56 -3.40
CA THR A 60 4.23 10.13 -3.47
C THR A 60 4.51 9.03 -2.45
N TRP A 61 3.92 9.14 -1.25
CA TRP A 61 4.00 8.15 -0.19
C TRP A 61 3.40 6.81 -0.60
N GLU A 62 2.18 6.79 -1.13
CA GLU A 62 1.51 5.56 -1.56
C GLU A 62 2.34 4.79 -2.60
N THR A 63 2.85 5.50 -3.61
CA THR A 63 3.66 4.91 -4.68
C THR A 63 4.98 4.33 -4.14
N ASN A 64 5.65 5.06 -3.25
CA ASN A 64 6.89 4.60 -2.62
C ASN A 64 6.66 3.41 -1.68
N MET A 65 5.58 3.44 -0.90
CA MET A 65 5.21 2.35 0.00
C MET A 65 4.84 1.09 -0.78
N GLN A 66 4.06 1.21 -1.84
CA GLN A 66 3.73 0.08 -2.71
C GLN A 66 4.98 -0.52 -3.37
N ARG A 67 5.97 0.32 -3.73
CA ARG A 67 7.26 -0.14 -4.25
C ARG A 67 8.09 -0.87 -3.20
N GLN A 68 8.21 -0.34 -1.98
CA GLN A 68 8.91 -1.02 -0.88
C GLN A 68 8.25 -2.35 -0.53
N MET A 69 6.92 -2.39 -0.45
CA MET A 69 6.19 -3.61 -0.13
C MET A 69 6.40 -4.69 -1.22
N ARG A 70 6.42 -4.29 -2.50
CA ARG A 70 6.79 -5.18 -3.61
C ARG A 70 8.20 -5.75 -3.44
N ASN A 71 9.18 -4.91 -3.10
CA ASN A 71 10.56 -5.35 -2.91
C ASN A 71 10.68 -6.33 -1.72
N MET A 72 10.05 -6.01 -0.58
CA MET A 72 10.02 -6.92 0.58
C MET A 72 9.39 -8.27 0.26
N MET A 73 8.29 -8.29 -0.50
CA MET A 73 7.66 -9.55 -0.91
C MET A 73 8.61 -10.40 -1.76
N GLN A 74 9.43 -9.79 -2.61
CA GLN A 74 10.45 -10.52 -3.37
C GLN A 74 11.56 -11.05 -2.47
N ASP A 75 12.04 -10.25 -1.52
CA ASP A 75 13.10 -10.67 -0.59
C ASP A 75 12.66 -11.83 0.31
N LEU A 76 11.36 -11.89 0.64
CA LEU A 76 10.74 -13.00 1.37
C LEU A 76 10.47 -14.24 0.51
N GLY A 77 10.80 -14.19 -0.78
CA GLY A 77 10.60 -15.31 -1.71
C GLY A 77 9.15 -15.51 -2.16
N VAL A 78 8.29 -14.50 -2.00
CA VAL A 78 6.92 -14.54 -2.54
C VAL A 78 7.00 -14.39 -4.06
N ALA A 79 6.73 -15.47 -4.78
CA ALA A 79 6.69 -15.46 -6.24
C ALA A 79 5.64 -14.44 -6.73
N ARG A 80 6.02 -13.62 -7.72
CA ARG A 80 5.10 -12.67 -8.32
C ARG A 80 4.04 -13.43 -9.12
N GLN A 81 2.82 -12.90 -9.17
CA GLN A 81 1.74 -13.49 -9.97
C GLN A 81 2.16 -13.69 -11.43
N SER A 82 2.89 -12.73 -12.00
CA SER A 82 3.42 -12.82 -13.37
C SER A 82 4.37 -13.98 -13.58
N GLU A 83 5.20 -14.31 -12.57
CA GLU A 83 6.14 -15.43 -12.63
C GLU A 83 5.38 -16.77 -12.56
N VAL A 84 4.35 -16.83 -11.71
CA VAL A 84 3.44 -17.99 -11.62
C VAL A 84 2.68 -18.20 -12.94
N ASP A 85 2.17 -17.13 -13.55
CA ASP A 85 1.44 -17.18 -14.81
C ASP A 85 2.36 -17.61 -15.98
N GLU A 86 3.61 -17.12 -15.99
CA GLU A 86 4.61 -17.55 -16.98
C GLU A 86 4.91 -19.05 -16.85
N LEU A 87 5.13 -19.53 -15.62
CA LEU A 87 5.37 -20.94 -15.34
C LEU A 87 4.18 -21.79 -15.76
N ARG A 88 2.95 -21.36 -15.48
CA ARG A 88 1.73 -22.03 -15.93
C ARG A 88 1.67 -22.12 -17.46
N GLY A 89 1.97 -21.04 -18.17
CA GLY A 89 2.02 -21.05 -19.63
C GLY A 89 3.11 -21.98 -20.18
N ARG A 90 4.25 -22.11 -19.49
CA ARG A 90 5.31 -23.08 -19.86
C ARG A 90 4.85 -24.53 -19.66
N ILE A 91 4.16 -24.80 -18.56
CA ILE A 91 3.58 -26.13 -18.26
C ILE A 91 2.55 -26.50 -19.34
N ASP A 92 1.61 -25.61 -19.65
CA ASP A 92 0.57 -25.86 -20.67
C ASP A 92 1.18 -26.20 -22.05
N ARG A 93 2.31 -25.59 -22.40
CA ARG A 93 3.03 -25.90 -23.66
C ARG A 93 3.69 -27.27 -23.61
N LEU A 94 4.34 -27.61 -22.50
CA LEU A 94 4.96 -28.93 -22.31
C LEU A 94 3.91 -30.03 -22.35
N GLU A 95 2.76 -29.84 -21.69
CA GLU A 95 1.67 -30.82 -21.71
C GLU A 95 1.09 -31.05 -23.12
N ARG A 96 1.08 -30.03 -23.98
CA ARG A 96 0.67 -30.19 -25.38
C ARG A 96 1.72 -30.96 -26.17
N GLN A 97 3.00 -30.64 -25.99
CA GLN A 97 4.10 -31.34 -26.65
C GLN A 97 4.15 -32.82 -26.27
N VAL A 98 3.97 -33.14 -24.99
CA VAL A 98 3.89 -34.53 -24.50
C VAL A 98 2.73 -35.26 -25.17
N ARG A 99 1.52 -34.67 -25.19
CA ARG A 99 0.36 -35.25 -25.88
C ARG A 99 0.58 -35.48 -27.37
N ASP A 100 1.21 -34.54 -28.06
CA ASP A 100 1.52 -34.68 -29.49
C ASP A 100 2.54 -35.80 -29.75
N LEU A 101 3.52 -35.97 -28.85
CA LEU A 101 4.49 -37.07 -28.92
C LEU A 101 3.83 -38.43 -28.65
N GLU A 102 2.97 -38.51 -27.62
CA GLU A 102 2.17 -39.70 -27.34
C GLU A 102 1.31 -40.08 -28.55
N ASN A 103 0.61 -39.12 -29.15
CA ASN A 103 -0.22 -39.37 -30.34
C ASN A 103 0.59 -39.84 -31.56
N LYS A 104 1.87 -39.44 -31.68
CA LYS A 104 2.77 -39.90 -32.75
C LYS A 104 3.32 -41.31 -32.50
N LEU A 105 3.53 -41.68 -31.24
CA LEU A 105 4.03 -43.01 -30.86
C LEU A 105 2.97 -44.11 -30.99
N TRP A 106 1.69 -43.74 -31.00
CA TRP A 106 0.56 -44.68 -31.12
C TRP A 106 0.05 -44.86 -32.56
N LYS A 107 0.70 -44.22 -33.56
CA LYS A 107 0.48 -44.45 -35.00
C LYS A 107 1.62 -45.29 -35.56
#